data_AF-A0A1F2XUE0-F1
#
_entry.id   AF-A0A1F2XUE0-F1
#
_cell.length_a   1.000
_cell.length_b   1.000
_cell.length_c   1.000
_cell.angle_alpha   90.00
_cell.angle_beta   90.00
_cell.angle_gamma   90.00
#
_symmetry.space_group_name_H-M   'P 1'
#
loop_
_entity.id
_entity.type
_entity.pdbx_description
1 polymer ?
#
loop_
_entity_poly.entity_id
_entity_poly.type
_entity_poly.pdbx_seq_one_letter_code
_entity_poly.pdbx_strand_id
1 'polypeptide(L)'
;MRLPVVVMVAIAGLGLFCGSSQAAKMWLPKTDNPYCDITTYTLREVPEQAMSMLDSNGRPVIVVSYATLVEKPPYGRFLMAHECCHHTLGHVRRYQEGFGHVGPQPFFYIAPALKEMELEADCCAVKMLKSRHETDSIEAARQTMVEYGANPTGAYYPTGTERADNIANCVVQD
;
A
#
# COMPACT_ATOMS: atom_id res chain seq x y z
N MET A 1 -51.85 -43.98 -37.20
CA MET A 1 -51.87 -42.50 -37.25
C MET A 1 -51.42 -41.98 -35.91
N ARG A 2 -50.35 -41.17 -35.87
CA ARG A 2 -49.68 -40.68 -34.65
C ARG A 2 -50.44 -39.48 -34.07
N LEU A 3 -50.70 -39.47 -32.75
CA LEU A 3 -51.20 -38.30 -32.03
C LEU A 3 -50.13 -37.21 -31.94
N PRO A 4 -50.47 -35.92 -32.05
CA PRO A 4 -49.62 -34.84 -31.58
C PRO A 4 -49.94 -34.46 -30.12
N VAL A 5 -48.87 -34.30 -29.36
CA VAL A 5 -48.80 -33.71 -28.02
C VAL A 5 -48.79 -32.19 -28.16
N VAL A 6 -49.58 -31.45 -27.37
CA VAL A 6 -49.16 -30.14 -26.87
C VAL A 6 -49.61 -29.99 -25.41
N VAL A 7 -48.59 -29.82 -24.56
CA VAL A 7 -48.64 -29.70 -23.11
C VAL A 7 -49.03 -28.29 -22.68
N MET A 8 -49.81 -28.25 -21.60
CA MET A 8 -50.26 -27.09 -20.83
C MET A 8 -49.14 -26.41 -20.02
N VAL A 9 -49.22 -25.07 -19.97
CA VAL A 9 -49.06 -24.20 -18.77
C VAL A 9 -47.65 -23.93 -18.21
N ALA A 10 -47.29 -22.65 -18.08
CA ALA A 10 -47.13 -21.98 -16.78
C ALA A 10 -46.68 -20.53 -16.92
N ILE A 11 -47.54 -19.60 -16.48
CA ILE A 11 -47.19 -18.22 -16.15
C ILE A 11 -46.50 -18.26 -14.78
N ALA A 12 -45.27 -17.76 -14.72
CA ALA A 12 -44.62 -17.39 -13.46
C ALA A 12 -44.01 -16.00 -13.63
N GLY A 13 -44.74 -14.98 -13.19
CA GLY A 13 -44.23 -13.62 -13.08
C GLY A 13 -43.16 -13.57 -12.00
N LEU A 14 -41.90 -13.49 -12.42
CA LEU A 14 -40.78 -13.18 -11.55
C LEU A 14 -40.71 -11.66 -11.40
N GLY A 15 -41.19 -11.18 -10.24
CA GLY A 15 -40.98 -9.82 -9.80
C GLY A 15 -39.48 -9.52 -9.70
N LEU A 16 -39.05 -8.50 -10.44
CA LEU A 16 -37.74 -7.88 -10.30
C LEU A 16 -37.67 -7.20 -8.92
N PHE A 17 -37.11 -7.89 -7.93
CA PHE A 17 -36.56 -7.22 -6.76
C PHE A 17 -35.23 -6.57 -7.18
N CYS A 18 -35.32 -5.31 -7.63
CA CYS A 18 -34.16 -4.42 -7.66
C CYS A 18 -33.71 -4.16 -6.22
N GLY A 19 -32.85 -5.04 -5.71
CA GLY A 19 -32.10 -4.78 -4.49
C GLY A 19 -31.15 -3.62 -4.74
N SER A 20 -31.55 -2.42 -4.31
CA SER A 20 -30.64 -1.30 -4.15
C SER A 20 -29.64 -1.68 -3.06
N SER A 21 -28.48 -2.20 -3.46
CA SER A 21 -27.31 -2.28 -2.59
C SER A 21 -26.92 -0.85 -2.24
N GLN A 22 -27.49 -0.31 -1.16
CA GLN A 22 -26.90 0.83 -0.47
C GLN A 22 -25.50 0.38 -0.06
N ALA A 23 -24.48 0.87 -0.75
CA ALA A 23 -23.11 0.77 -0.29
C ALA A 23 -23.09 1.40 1.11
N ALA A 24 -23.08 0.56 2.14
CA ALA A 24 -22.94 1.01 3.50
C ALA A 24 -21.68 1.89 3.52
N LYS A 25 -21.79 3.10 4.08
CA LYS A 25 -20.62 3.94 4.35
C LYS A 25 -19.69 3.12 5.26
N MET A 26 -18.73 2.43 4.66
CA MET A 26 -17.80 1.58 5.37
C MET A 26 -16.88 2.52 6.15
N TRP A 27 -17.14 2.65 7.45
CA TRP A 27 -16.28 3.41 8.34
C TRP A 27 -15.02 2.58 8.55
N LEU A 28 -13.96 2.94 7.84
CA LEU A 28 -12.65 2.33 8.02
C LEU A 28 -12.06 2.77 9.37
N PRO A 29 -11.60 1.84 10.22
CA PRO A 29 -10.89 2.18 11.45
C PRO A 29 -9.68 3.08 11.14
N LYS A 30 -9.46 4.07 12.01
CA LYS A 30 -8.31 4.98 11.93
C LYS A 30 -7.30 4.64 13.01
N THR A 31 -6.03 4.90 12.72
CA THR A 31 -4.96 4.93 13.72
C THR A 31 -4.26 6.28 13.66
N ASP A 32 -3.69 6.67 14.79
CA ASP A 32 -2.76 7.80 14.81
C ASP A 32 -1.45 7.42 14.13
N ASN A 33 -0.89 8.35 13.35
CA ASN A 33 0.41 8.21 12.72
C ASN A 33 1.32 9.33 13.25
N PRO A 34 2.27 9.04 14.15
CA PRO A 34 3.03 10.07 14.85
C PRO A 34 4.07 10.79 13.96
N TYR A 35 4.15 10.42 12.68
CA TYR A 35 5.15 10.85 11.72
C TYR A 35 4.65 11.95 10.78
N CYS A 36 3.33 12.05 10.55
CA CYS A 36 2.69 13.19 9.87
C CYS A 36 1.16 13.19 10.01
N ASP A 37 0.55 14.32 9.65
CA ASP A 37 -0.89 14.58 9.79
C ASP A 37 -1.77 13.93 8.70
N ILE A 38 -1.24 12.95 7.96
CA ILE A 38 -1.98 12.27 6.90
C ILE A 38 -2.92 11.25 7.53
N THR A 39 -4.19 11.26 7.09
CA THR A 39 -5.18 10.32 7.62
C THR A 39 -4.74 8.90 7.35
N THR A 40 -4.53 8.15 8.44
CA THR A 40 -4.06 6.77 8.41
C THR A 40 -5.19 5.83 8.82
N TYR A 41 -5.55 4.91 7.93
CA TYR A 41 -6.52 3.86 8.17
C TYR A 41 -5.83 2.55 8.51
N THR A 42 -6.52 1.72 9.29
CA THR A 42 -6.10 0.34 9.55
C THR A 42 -7.07 -0.63 8.92
N LEU A 43 -6.53 -1.55 8.11
CA LEU A 43 -7.26 -2.68 7.56
C LEU A 43 -6.69 -3.96 8.15
N ARG A 44 -7.50 -5.02 8.24
CA ARG A 44 -7.06 -6.29 8.85
C ARG A 44 -5.79 -6.81 8.19
N GLU A 45 -5.78 -6.85 6.86
CA GLU A 45 -4.66 -7.29 6.04
C GLU A 45 -4.53 -6.33 4.86
N VAL A 46 -3.28 -6.02 4.51
CA VAL A 46 -2.87 -5.26 3.32
C VAL A 46 -1.73 -6.09 2.71
N PRO A 47 -1.79 -6.50 1.42
CA PRO A 47 -0.78 -7.39 0.83
C PRO A 47 0.65 -6.86 0.98
N GLU A 48 0.83 -5.56 0.78
CA GLU A 48 2.10 -4.82 0.93
C GLU A 48 2.36 -4.38 2.39
N GLN A 49 1.50 -4.77 3.33
CA GLN A 49 1.50 -4.41 4.75
C GLN A 49 1.21 -2.93 5.04
N ALA A 50 1.56 -2.01 4.16
CA ALA A 50 1.16 -0.62 4.17
C ALA A 50 1.12 -0.05 2.75
N MET A 51 0.42 1.08 2.57
CA MET A 51 0.34 1.77 1.29
C MET A 51 -0.04 3.25 1.48
N SER A 52 0.59 4.11 0.69
CA SER A 52 0.29 5.52 0.54
C SER A 52 -0.44 5.76 -0.79
N MET A 53 -1.55 6.47 -0.74
CA MET A 53 -2.41 6.70 -1.91
C MET A 53 -3.17 8.02 -1.81
N LEU A 54 -3.88 8.37 -2.88
CA LEU A 54 -4.87 9.45 -2.87
C LEU A 54 -6.27 8.84 -2.89
N ASP A 55 -7.18 9.41 -2.11
CA ASP A 55 -8.59 9.00 -2.15
C ASP A 55 -9.30 9.49 -3.43
N SER A 56 -10.58 9.16 -3.59
CA SER A 56 -11.37 9.56 -4.77
C SER A 56 -11.52 11.08 -4.94
N ASN A 57 -11.19 11.88 -3.93
CA ASN A 57 -11.21 13.34 -3.96
C ASN A 57 -9.78 13.92 -4.06
N GLY A 58 -8.76 13.09 -4.29
CA GLY A 58 -7.37 13.52 -4.37
C GLY A 58 -6.74 13.85 -3.02
N ARG A 59 -7.32 13.43 -1.89
CA ARG A 59 -6.74 13.68 -0.56
C ARG A 59 -5.73 12.60 -0.19
N PRO A 60 -4.59 12.96 0.44
CA PRO A 60 -3.60 11.99 0.87
C PRO A 60 -4.15 11.07 1.95
N VAL A 61 -3.92 9.77 1.77
CA VAL A 61 -4.31 8.71 2.68
C VAL A 61 -3.17 7.72 2.83
N ILE A 62 -3.03 7.18 4.04
CA ILE A 62 -2.18 6.02 4.33
C ILE A 62 -3.08 4.89 4.82
N VAL A 63 -2.76 3.66 4.41
CA VAL A 63 -3.41 2.45 4.90
C VAL A 63 -2.34 1.52 5.44
N VAL A 64 -2.53 1.00 6.66
CA VAL A 64 -1.58 0.09 7.30
C VAL A 64 -2.31 -1.18 7.77
N SER A 65 -1.62 -2.31 7.67
CA SER A 65 -2.09 -3.60 8.18
C SER A 65 -2.16 -3.57 9.71
N TYR A 66 -3.36 -3.82 10.25
CA TYR A 66 -3.59 -3.98 11.67
C TYR A 66 -2.79 -5.16 12.24
N ALA A 67 -2.73 -6.28 11.51
CA ALA A 67 -1.93 -7.43 11.92
C ALA A 67 -0.45 -7.05 12.09
N THR A 68 0.11 -6.26 11.17
CA THR A 68 1.51 -5.81 11.28
C THR A 68 1.73 -4.89 12.47
N LEU A 69 0.80 -3.95 12.72
CA LEU A 69 0.89 -3.04 13.88
C LEU A 69 0.86 -3.79 15.23
N VAL A 70 0.16 -4.91 15.30
CA VAL A 70 0.02 -5.71 16.53
C VAL A 70 1.16 -6.73 16.67
N GLU A 71 1.50 -7.46 15.62
CA GLU A 71 2.43 -8.59 15.68
C GLU A 71 3.89 -8.16 15.57
N LYS A 72 4.18 -7.08 14.82
CA LYS A 72 5.52 -6.53 14.65
C LYS A 72 5.52 -5.01 14.92
N PRO A 73 5.22 -4.53 16.15
CA PRO A 73 5.01 -3.10 16.40
C PRO A 73 6.17 -2.18 15.97
N PRO A 74 7.46 -2.49 16.22
CA PRO A 74 8.56 -1.65 15.75
C PRO A 74 8.64 -1.56 14.21
N TYR A 75 8.35 -2.66 13.51
CA TYR A 75 8.28 -2.62 12.05
C TYR A 75 7.04 -1.87 11.55
N GLY A 76 5.91 -1.99 12.25
CA GLY A 76 4.72 -1.17 11.98
C GLY A 76 4.98 0.33 12.11
N ARG A 77 5.81 0.73 13.08
CA ARG A 77 6.30 2.12 13.23
C ARG A 77 7.14 2.56 12.03
N PHE A 78 8.05 1.70 11.56
CA PHE A 78 8.79 1.97 10.33
C PHE A 78 7.88 2.16 9.12
N LEU A 79 6.90 1.27 8.91
CA LEU A 79 5.95 1.37 7.80
C LEU A 79 5.16 2.69 7.85
N MET A 80 4.69 3.11 9.03
CA MET A 80 3.99 4.39 9.16
C MET A 80 4.85 5.60 8.80
N ALA A 81 6.14 5.58 9.16
CA ALA A 81 7.09 6.62 8.78
C ALA A 81 7.42 6.57 7.28
N HIS A 82 7.58 5.37 6.73
CA HIS A 82 7.85 5.11 5.31
C HIS A 82 6.72 5.63 4.41
N GLU A 83 5.46 5.28 4.70
CA GLU A 83 4.32 5.78 3.93
C GLU A 83 4.14 7.29 4.04
N CYS A 84 4.51 7.86 5.18
CA CYS A 84 4.55 9.31 5.33
C CYS A 84 5.58 9.97 4.40
N CYS A 85 6.74 9.34 4.21
CA CYS A 85 7.78 9.80 3.32
C CYS A 85 7.36 9.74 1.85
N HIS A 86 6.61 8.72 1.41
CA HIS A 86 6.05 8.70 0.05
C HIS A 86 5.19 9.91 -0.28
N HIS A 87 4.41 10.40 0.68
CA HIS A 87 3.63 11.64 0.50
C HIS A 87 4.53 12.89 0.53
N THR A 88 5.42 12.97 1.52
CA THR A 88 6.27 14.17 1.74
C THR A 88 7.26 14.39 0.59
N LEU A 89 7.79 13.31 0.00
CA LEU A 89 8.67 13.35 -1.17
C LEU A 89 7.92 13.50 -2.50
N GLY A 90 6.59 13.45 -2.47
CA GLY A 90 5.73 13.58 -3.64
C GLY A 90 5.66 12.34 -4.53
N HIS A 91 6.06 11.16 -4.03
CA HIS A 91 6.05 9.90 -4.79
C HIS A 91 4.64 9.55 -5.25
N VAL A 92 3.65 9.65 -4.36
CA VAL A 92 2.25 9.34 -4.67
C VAL A 92 1.71 10.22 -5.80
N ARG A 93 2.06 11.52 -5.79
CA ARG A 93 1.63 12.46 -6.82
C ARG A 93 2.30 12.18 -8.16
N ARG A 94 3.62 11.96 -8.17
CA ARG A 94 4.38 11.60 -9.37
C ARG A 94 3.86 10.30 -10.01
N TYR A 95 3.48 9.33 -9.20
CA TYR A 95 2.88 8.09 -9.68
C TYR A 95 1.50 8.34 -10.33
N GLN A 96 0.65 9.16 -9.70
CA GLN A 96 -0.69 9.46 -10.22
C GLN A 96 -0.67 10.30 -11.51
N GLU A 97 0.22 11.30 -11.61
CA GLU A 97 0.37 12.14 -12.80
C GLU A 97 0.87 11.33 -14.02
N GLY A 98 1.26 10.06 -13.81
CA GLY A 98 2.07 9.29 -14.71
C GLY A 98 3.46 9.91 -14.78
N PHE A 99 4.49 9.12 -15.05
CA PHE A 99 5.88 9.61 -15.14
C PHE A 99 6.15 10.63 -16.29
N GLY A 100 5.11 11.28 -16.84
CA GLY A 100 5.14 12.29 -17.89
C GLY A 100 5.48 11.68 -19.25
N HIS A 101 4.58 11.76 -20.24
CA HIS A 101 4.79 11.43 -21.66
C HIS A 101 5.85 10.34 -21.98
N VAL A 102 5.89 9.26 -21.20
CA VAL A 102 6.85 8.18 -21.43
C VAL A 102 6.44 7.48 -22.71
N GLY A 103 7.39 7.38 -23.64
CA GLY A 103 7.23 6.78 -24.96
C GLY A 103 6.77 5.32 -24.91
N PRO A 104 6.84 4.58 -26.03
CA PRO A 104 6.01 3.38 -26.29
C PRO A 104 6.19 2.18 -25.34
N GLN A 105 7.05 2.25 -24.32
CA GLN A 105 7.27 1.17 -23.36
C GLN A 105 7.28 1.69 -21.90
N PRO A 106 6.10 1.90 -21.30
CA PRO A 106 5.95 2.45 -19.95
C PRO A 106 6.76 1.69 -18.89
N PHE A 107 6.90 0.38 -19.06
CA PHE A 107 7.57 -0.53 -18.13
C PHE A 107 9.03 -0.16 -17.84
N PHE A 108 9.82 0.21 -18.87
CA PHE A 108 11.24 0.51 -18.70
C PHE A 108 11.50 1.76 -17.85
N TYR A 109 10.54 2.68 -17.81
CA TYR A 109 10.65 3.92 -17.06
C TYR A 109 10.03 3.80 -15.66
N ILE A 110 8.99 2.98 -15.51
CA ILE A 110 8.29 2.82 -14.23
C ILE A 110 9.12 2.01 -13.23
N ALA A 111 9.72 0.89 -13.64
CA ALA A 111 10.41 0.01 -12.70
C ALA A 111 11.61 0.66 -11.99
N PRO A 112 12.54 1.35 -12.70
CA PRO A 112 13.64 2.07 -12.04
C PRO A 112 13.14 3.19 -11.12
N ALA A 113 12.08 3.89 -11.52
CA ALA A 113 11.56 5.01 -10.75
C ALA A 113 10.82 4.55 -9.47
N LEU A 114 10.05 3.45 -9.54
CA LEU A 114 9.45 2.85 -8.34
C LEU A 114 10.52 2.36 -7.37
N LYS A 115 11.57 1.74 -7.89
CA LYS A 115 12.72 1.32 -7.09
C LYS A 115 13.39 2.50 -6.38
N GLU A 116 13.65 3.59 -7.08
CA GLU A 116 14.22 4.81 -6.48
C GLU A 116 13.31 5.39 -5.40
N MET A 117 12.00 5.48 -5.65
CA MET A 117 11.02 5.98 -4.69
C MET A 117 11.01 5.19 -3.37
N GLU A 118 11.08 3.86 -3.43
CA GLU A 118 11.14 3.01 -2.23
C GLU A 118 12.42 3.25 -1.42
N LEU A 119 13.57 3.37 -2.10
CA LEU A 119 14.86 3.60 -1.44
C LEU A 119 14.96 5.01 -0.83
N GLU A 120 14.42 6.02 -1.50
CA GLU A 120 14.30 7.38 -0.97
C GLU A 120 13.37 7.41 0.27
N ALA A 121 12.24 6.70 0.21
CA ALA A 121 11.30 6.61 1.32
C ALA A 121 11.92 5.88 2.53
N ASP A 122 12.72 4.83 2.33
CA ASP A 122 13.50 4.16 3.38
C ASP A 122 14.41 5.13 4.12
N CYS A 123 15.19 5.92 3.40
CA CYS A 123 16.15 6.85 4.00
C CYS A 123 15.46 8.02 4.72
N CYS A 124 14.37 8.54 4.15
CA CYS A 124 13.53 9.52 4.81
C CYS A 124 12.93 8.97 6.12
N ALA A 125 12.44 7.72 6.12
CA ALA A 125 11.90 7.07 7.32
C ALA A 125 12.99 6.88 8.39
N VAL A 126 14.18 6.42 8.00
CA VAL A 126 15.33 6.29 8.90
C VAL A 126 15.66 7.63 9.56
N LYS A 127 15.73 8.72 8.79
CA LYS A 127 15.98 10.06 9.35
C LYS A 127 14.92 10.48 10.36
N MET A 128 13.65 10.22 10.05
CA MET A 128 12.54 10.56 10.92
C MET A 128 12.57 9.76 12.23
N LEU A 129 12.80 8.44 12.15
CA LEU A 129 12.91 7.57 13.31
C LEU A 129 14.14 7.89 14.17
N LYS A 130 15.30 8.21 13.54
CA LYS A 130 16.50 8.68 14.23
C LYS A 130 16.20 9.93 15.07
N SER A 131 15.49 10.91 14.50
CA SER A 131 15.14 12.15 15.20
C SER A 131 14.25 11.95 16.44
N ARG A 132 13.59 10.79 16.53
CA ARG A 132 12.70 10.41 17.64
C ARG A 132 13.30 9.34 18.56
N HIS A 133 14.57 8.98 18.34
CA HIS A 133 15.28 7.93 19.07
C HIS A 133 14.64 6.53 18.96
N GLU A 134 13.98 6.24 17.84
CA GLU A 134 13.27 4.97 17.59
C GLU A 134 14.16 3.98 16.82
N THR A 135 15.34 3.69 17.38
CA THR A 135 16.35 2.84 16.72
C THR A 135 15.92 1.38 16.58
N ASP A 136 15.03 0.91 17.45
CA ASP A 136 14.43 -0.42 17.39
C ASP A 136 13.57 -0.61 16.13
N SER A 137 12.85 0.43 15.73
CA SER A 137 11.99 0.44 14.54
C SER A 137 12.82 0.39 13.26
N ILE A 138 13.97 1.07 13.25
CA ILE A 138 14.94 1.02 12.14
C ILE A 138 15.53 -0.39 12.01
N GLU A 139 15.96 -0.99 13.12
CA GLU A 139 16.55 -2.33 13.10
C GLU A 139 15.52 -3.40 12.72
N ALA A 140 14.28 -3.30 13.20
CA ALA A 140 13.20 -4.21 12.83
C ALA A 140 12.88 -4.16 11.33
N ALA A 141 12.94 -2.97 10.72
CA ALA A 141 12.80 -2.81 9.29
C ALA A 141 13.94 -3.48 8.52
N ARG A 142 15.19 -3.20 8.92
CA ARG A 142 16.37 -3.84 8.31
C ARG A 142 16.28 -5.37 8.39
N GLN A 143 15.92 -5.92 9.55
CA GLN A 143 15.75 -7.36 9.74
C GLN A 143 14.63 -7.94 8.86
N THR A 144 13.49 -7.26 8.80
CA THR A 144 12.39 -7.68 7.92
C THR A 144 12.81 -7.68 6.46
N MET A 145 13.57 -6.67 6.01
CA MET A 145 14.12 -6.63 4.65
C MET A 145 15.12 -7.77 4.39
N VAL A 146 15.94 -8.14 5.38
CA VAL A 146 16.80 -9.35 5.29
C VAL A 146 15.96 -10.63 5.13
N GLU A 147 14.80 -10.75 5.82
CA GLU A 147 13.89 -11.89 5.68
C GLU A 147 13.32 -12.02 4.25
N TYR A 148 13.02 -10.90 3.58
CA TYR A 148 12.62 -10.89 2.18
C TYR A 148 13.74 -11.39 1.26
N GLY A 149 15.00 -11.12 1.61
CA GLY A 149 16.18 -11.57 0.88
C GLY A 149 16.18 -11.09 -0.57
N ALA A 150 16.44 -11.99 -1.52
CA ALA A 150 16.48 -11.67 -2.94
C ALA A 150 15.09 -11.42 -3.56
N ASN A 151 14.00 -11.60 -2.81
CA ASN A 151 12.65 -11.36 -3.33
C ASN A 151 12.33 -9.85 -3.32
N PRO A 152 11.61 -9.36 -4.34
CA PRO A 152 11.11 -7.99 -4.35
C PRO A 152 10.04 -7.80 -3.27
N THR A 153 9.99 -6.59 -2.70
CA THR A 153 9.01 -6.21 -1.65
C THR A 153 7.64 -5.77 -2.20
N GLY A 154 7.50 -5.78 -3.52
CA GLY A 154 6.32 -5.39 -4.29
C GLY A 154 6.61 -5.51 -5.80
N ALA A 155 5.61 -5.29 -6.65
CA ALA A 155 5.83 -5.35 -8.09
C ALA A 155 6.81 -4.24 -8.53
N TYR A 156 7.96 -4.65 -9.08
CA TYR A 156 9.05 -3.75 -9.52
C TYR A 156 9.77 -2.98 -8.39
N TYR A 157 9.51 -3.35 -7.14
CA TYR A 157 10.18 -2.76 -5.98
C TYR A 157 11.58 -3.36 -5.80
N PRO A 158 12.48 -2.69 -5.04
CA PRO A 158 13.78 -3.25 -4.72
C PRO A 158 13.64 -4.56 -3.94
N THR A 159 14.68 -5.39 -4.00
CA THR A 159 14.75 -6.62 -3.21
C THR A 159 14.86 -6.31 -1.73
N GLY A 160 14.49 -7.27 -0.87
CA GLY A 160 14.74 -7.16 0.56
C GLY A 160 16.20 -6.89 0.89
N THR A 161 17.14 -7.63 0.29
CA THR A 161 18.59 -7.39 0.49
C THR A 161 18.99 -5.97 0.12
N GLU A 162 18.52 -5.46 -1.01
CA GLU A 162 18.82 -4.10 -1.45
C GLU A 162 18.27 -3.04 -0.49
N ARG A 163 17.04 -3.19 -0.01
CA ARG A 163 16.46 -2.29 0.99
C ARG A 163 17.17 -2.38 2.33
N ALA A 164 17.57 -3.57 2.77
CA ALA A 164 18.32 -3.77 4.01
C ALA A 164 19.67 -3.03 3.98
N ASP A 165 20.40 -3.14 2.87
CA ASP A 165 21.66 -2.43 2.67
C ASP A 165 21.44 -0.91 2.63
N ASN A 166 20.40 -0.45 1.93
CA ASN A 166 20.04 0.96 1.86
C ASN A 166 19.68 1.55 3.23
N ILE A 167 18.85 0.85 4.01
CA ILE A 167 18.49 1.24 5.39
C ILE A 167 19.75 1.35 6.25
N ALA A 168 20.65 0.36 6.18
CA ALA A 168 21.91 0.38 6.94
C ALA A 168 22.81 1.56 6.54
N ASN A 169 22.90 1.88 5.25
CA ASN A 169 23.65 3.03 4.76
C ASN A 169 23.02 4.37 5.22
N CYS A 170 21.70 4.46 5.25
CA CYS A 170 21.01 5.68 5.68
C CYS A 170 21.05 5.89 7.20
N VAL A 171 21.35 4.84 7.99
CA VAL A 171 21.63 4.99 9.43
C VAL A 171 22.93 5.76 9.67
N VAL A 172 23.96 5.53 8.86
CA VAL A 172 25.29 6.14 9.04
C VAL A 172 25.42 7.53 8.40
N GLN A 173 24.43 7.95 7.62
CA GLN A 173 24.35 9.28 7.02
C GLN A 173 23.58 10.25 7.93
N ASP A 174 23.95 11.53 7.92
CA ASP A 174 23.37 12.61 8.75
C ASP A 174 22.27 13.41 8.03
#